data_AF-C6LBF5-F1
#
_entry.id   AF-C6LBF5-F1
#
_cell.length_a   1.000
_cell.length_b   1.000
_cell.length_c   1.000
_cell.angle_alpha   90.00
_cell.angle_beta   90.00
_cell.angle_gamma   90.00
#
_symmetry.space_group_name_H-M   'P 1'
#
loop_
_entity.id
_entity.type
_entity.pdbx_description
1 polymer ?
#
loop_
_entity_poly.entity_id
_entity_poly.type
_entity_poly.pdbx_seq_one_letter_code
_entity_poly.pdbx_strand_id
1 'polypeptide(L)'
;MKTFRDSFEENYMAYEKPCANKRGFCIRYEYVGKWYVFRLEKAEKQRYKRIFAMLCALGTLFFALAALQRCELNYRSFPVLFSGFSLALFLFEWFGVLQFVFSKDKLTSQNFEQMNMILRLAPGANAVVLLCAAISCVIIIIRNGLPAGVGMVPLFYFFSGICSFLITFFYRALPYEKQENKAWDDKSKKFICM
;
A
#
# COMPACT_ATOMS: atom_id res chain seq x y z
N MET A 1 -0.41 -21.72 7.50
CA MET A 1 -0.80 -20.30 7.42
C MET A 1 -1.42 -19.95 8.77
N LYS A 2 -0.88 -18.97 9.50
CA LYS A 2 -1.42 -18.62 10.83
C LYS A 2 -2.81 -17.99 10.67
N THR A 3 -3.75 -18.38 11.52
CA THR A 3 -5.08 -17.78 11.53
C THR A 3 -5.07 -16.44 12.28
N PHE A 4 -6.10 -15.62 12.10
CA PHE A 4 -6.26 -14.37 12.85
C PHE A 4 -6.23 -14.61 14.36
N ARG A 5 -6.82 -15.73 14.81
CA ARG A 5 -6.84 -16.14 16.21
C ARG A 5 -5.42 -16.41 16.74
N ASP A 6 -4.63 -17.18 16.00
CA ASP A 6 -3.25 -17.49 16.41
C ASP A 6 -2.40 -16.20 16.49
N SER A 7 -2.57 -15.28 15.53
CA SER A 7 -1.86 -14.00 15.55
C SER A 7 -2.31 -13.10 16.70
N PHE A 8 -3.59 -13.16 17.08
CA PHE A 8 -4.11 -12.40 18.22
C PHE A 8 -3.58 -12.95 19.54
N GLU A 9 -3.65 -14.25 19.76
CA GLU A 9 -3.15 -14.92 20.98
C GLU A 9 -1.64 -14.73 21.16
N GLU A 10 -0.86 -14.69 20.07
CA GLU A 10 0.59 -14.44 20.12
C GLU A 10 0.95 -12.98 20.43
N ASN A 11 0.13 -12.02 20.01
CA ASN A 11 0.50 -10.61 20.03
C ASN A 11 -0.29 -9.76 21.02
N TYR A 12 -1.37 -10.28 21.60
CA TYR A 12 -2.20 -9.59 22.57
C TYR A 12 -2.34 -10.41 23.83
N MET A 13 -2.21 -9.75 24.98
CA MET A 13 -2.47 -10.37 26.27
C MET A 13 -3.59 -9.66 27.02
N ALA A 14 -4.37 -10.45 27.73
CA ALA A 14 -5.42 -9.97 28.61
C ALA A 14 -4.81 -9.55 29.96
N TYR A 15 -5.23 -8.39 30.48
CA TYR A 15 -4.96 -7.98 31.85
C TYR A 15 -6.24 -7.46 32.52
N GLU A 16 -6.29 -7.59 33.84
CA GLU A 16 -7.41 -7.10 34.63
C GLU A 16 -7.24 -5.59 34.92
N LYS A 17 -8.24 -4.79 34.53
CA LYS A 17 -8.31 -3.38 34.92
C LYS A 17 -9.50 -3.18 35.86
N PRO A 18 -9.33 -2.53 37.03
CA PRO A 18 -10.46 -2.18 37.88
C PRO A 18 -11.49 -1.35 37.10
N CYS A 19 -12.76 -1.73 37.17
CA CYS A 19 -13.82 -0.96 36.52
C CYS A 19 -14.04 0.37 37.26
N ALA A 20 -14.40 1.44 36.53
CA ALA A 20 -14.52 2.80 37.09
C ALA A 20 -15.56 2.92 38.22
N ASN A 21 -16.55 2.02 38.24
CA ASN A 21 -17.57 1.90 39.28
C ASN A 21 -17.06 1.26 40.59
N LYS A 22 -15.75 0.94 40.69
CA LYS A 22 -15.11 0.25 41.83
C LYS A 22 -15.74 -1.10 42.18
N ARG A 23 -16.50 -1.71 41.25
CA ARG A 23 -17.10 -3.03 41.40
C ARG A 23 -16.61 -3.94 40.28
N GLY A 24 -15.73 -4.88 40.63
CA GLY A 24 -15.22 -5.90 39.72
C GLY A 24 -14.06 -5.45 38.82
N PHE A 25 -13.68 -6.36 37.93
CA PHE A 25 -12.58 -6.18 36.98
C PHE A 25 -13.11 -6.29 35.55
N CYS A 26 -12.52 -5.48 34.69
CA CYS A 26 -12.81 -5.42 33.27
C CYS A 26 -11.58 -5.98 32.54
N ILE A 27 -11.73 -7.07 31.78
CA ILE A 27 -10.64 -7.65 30.99
C ILE A 27 -10.31 -6.70 29.85
N ARG A 28 -9.04 -6.31 29.73
CA ARG A 28 -8.54 -5.52 28.60
C ARG A 28 -7.42 -6.24 27.91
N TYR A 29 -7.40 -6.12 26.58
CA TYR A 29 -6.32 -6.65 25.76
C TYR A 29 -5.32 -5.55 25.44
N GLU A 30 -4.04 -5.85 25.62
CA GLU A 30 -2.94 -4.99 25.23
C GLU A 30 -2.04 -5.71 24.25
N TYR A 31 -1.62 -4.98 23.20
CA TYR A 31 -0.63 -5.49 22.28
C TYR A 31 0.70 -5.64 23.00
N VAL A 32 1.25 -6.84 23.03
CA VAL A 32 2.57 -7.20 23.58
C VAL A 32 3.57 -7.59 22.49
N GLY A 33 3.12 -7.74 21.24
CA GLY A 33 3.98 -8.08 20.10
C GLY A 33 5.02 -7.00 19.77
N LYS A 34 5.95 -7.33 18.87
CA LYS A 34 7.02 -6.41 18.43
C LYS A 34 6.46 -5.24 17.63
N TRP A 35 6.94 -4.04 17.92
CA TRP A 35 6.63 -2.85 17.13
C TRP A 35 7.53 -2.78 15.91
N TYR A 36 6.96 -2.38 14.77
CA TYR A 36 7.69 -2.03 13.57
C TYR A 36 7.77 -0.51 13.46
N VAL A 37 8.98 0.01 13.32
CA VAL A 37 9.26 1.46 13.25
C VAL A 37 10.16 1.73 12.05
N PHE A 38 9.81 2.72 11.25
CA PHE A 38 10.68 3.20 10.17
C PHE A 38 11.83 4.02 10.78
N ARG A 39 13.08 3.71 10.40
CA ARG A 39 14.28 4.43 10.85
C ARG A 39 14.45 5.73 10.08
N LEU A 40 13.51 6.65 10.28
CA LEU A 40 13.46 7.93 9.60
C LEU A 40 13.16 9.01 10.62
N GLU A 41 13.73 10.19 10.42
CA GLU A 41 13.30 11.35 11.18
C GLU A 41 11.83 11.69 10.87
N LYS A 42 11.15 12.36 11.80
CA LYS A 42 9.73 12.72 11.62
C LYS A 42 9.51 13.54 10.34
N ALA A 43 10.42 14.46 10.03
CA ALA A 43 10.36 15.29 8.84
C ALA A 43 10.51 14.46 7.55
N GLU A 44 11.47 13.53 7.53
CA GLU A 44 11.70 12.61 6.41
C GLU A 44 10.51 11.68 6.20
N LYS A 45 9.99 11.09 7.27
CA LYS A 45 8.79 10.24 7.21
C LYS A 45 7.61 11.01 6.61
N GLN A 46 7.38 12.25 7.03
CA GLN A 46 6.30 13.08 6.48
C GLN A 46 6.57 13.46 5.01
N ARG A 47 7.82 13.63 4.62
CA ARG A 47 8.21 13.82 3.22
C ARG A 47 7.89 12.58 2.39
N TYR A 48 8.26 11.37 2.83
CA TYR A 48 7.94 10.13 2.12
C TYR A 48 6.43 9.90 2.00
N LYS A 49 5.65 10.14 3.06
CA LYS A 49 4.19 10.06 2.99
C LYS A 49 3.61 10.98 1.91
N ARG A 50 4.08 12.23 1.85
CA ARG A 50 3.69 13.19 0.81
C ARG A 50 4.11 12.73 -0.59
N ILE A 51 5.35 12.25 -0.75
CA ILE A 51 5.84 11.73 -2.04
C ILE A 51 4.98 10.56 -2.52
N PHE A 52 4.67 9.60 -1.65
CA PHE A 52 3.87 8.43 -2.01
C PHE A 52 2.44 8.81 -2.40
N ALA A 53 1.81 9.70 -1.62
CA ALA A 53 0.49 10.23 -1.96
C ALA A 53 0.50 10.97 -3.31
N MET A 54 1.51 11.81 -3.56
CA MET A 54 1.66 12.54 -4.82
C MET A 54 1.90 11.61 -6.01
N LEU A 55 2.80 10.62 -5.88
CA LEU A 55 3.06 9.64 -6.95
C LEU A 55 1.80 8.83 -7.27
N CYS A 56 1.06 8.39 -6.25
CA CYS A 56 -0.18 7.61 -6.45
C CYS A 56 -1.27 8.46 -7.13
N ALA A 57 -1.44 9.71 -6.69
CA ALA A 57 -2.37 10.66 -7.30
C ALA A 57 -1.98 11.00 -8.75
N LEU A 58 -0.71 11.27 -9.03
CA LEU A 58 -0.21 11.56 -10.38
C LEU A 58 -0.34 10.33 -11.30
N GLY A 59 -0.01 9.14 -10.81
CA GLY A 59 -0.19 7.90 -11.57
C GLY A 59 -1.65 7.69 -11.95
N THR A 60 -2.56 7.85 -10.98
CA THR A 60 -4.01 7.76 -11.20
C THR A 60 -4.50 8.81 -12.20
N LEU A 61 -3.97 10.04 -12.13
CA LEU A 61 -4.31 11.11 -13.07
C LEU A 61 -3.87 10.77 -14.50
N PHE A 62 -2.63 10.33 -14.69
CA PHE A 62 -2.15 9.92 -16.01
C PHE A 62 -2.95 8.75 -16.57
N PHE A 63 -3.25 7.74 -15.74
CA PHE A 63 -4.13 6.65 -16.12
C PHE A 63 -5.51 7.15 -16.56
N ALA A 64 -6.13 8.06 -15.80
CA ALA A 64 -7.42 8.63 -16.14
C ALA A 64 -7.38 9.42 -17.45
N LEU A 65 -6.33 10.22 -17.69
CA LEU A 65 -6.13 10.94 -18.95
C LEU A 65 -6.00 9.98 -20.14
N ALA A 66 -5.30 8.86 -19.97
CA ALA A 66 -5.21 7.82 -20.99
C ALA A 66 -6.55 7.13 -21.26
N ALA A 67 -7.24 6.70 -20.20
CA ALA A 67 -8.46 5.90 -20.27
C ALA A 67 -9.69 6.69 -20.75
N LEU A 68 -9.79 7.98 -20.40
CA LEU A 68 -10.91 8.84 -20.79
C LEU A 68 -10.77 9.41 -22.20
N GLN A 69 -9.61 9.26 -22.84
CA GLN A 69 -9.40 9.74 -24.20
C GLN A 69 -10.25 8.93 -25.18
N ARG A 70 -11.14 9.62 -25.90
CA ARG A 70 -11.99 9.00 -26.94
C ARG A 70 -11.14 8.66 -28.16
N CYS A 71 -10.61 7.44 -28.19
CA CYS A 71 -9.76 6.95 -29.28
C CYS A 71 -9.93 5.45 -29.48
N GLU A 72 -9.57 4.96 -30.67
CA GLU A 72 -9.68 3.54 -31.04
C GLU A 72 -8.91 2.60 -30.10
N LEU A 73 -7.84 3.08 -29.46
CA LEU A 73 -7.03 2.27 -28.54
C LEU A 73 -7.83 1.79 -27.33
N ASN A 74 -8.75 2.62 -26.83
CA ASN A 74 -9.56 2.31 -25.66
C ASN A 74 -10.80 1.43 -25.98
N TYR A 75 -10.96 1.01 -27.24
CA TYR A 75 -12.01 0.06 -27.66
C TYR A 75 -11.44 -1.29 -28.12
N ARG A 76 -10.11 -1.42 -28.26
CA ARG A 76 -9.46 -2.65 -28.71
C ARG A 76 -9.19 -3.58 -27.53
N SER A 77 -9.34 -4.88 -27.75
CA SER A 77 -9.34 -5.89 -26.69
C SER A 77 -8.07 -5.93 -25.84
N PHE A 78 -6.88 -5.72 -26.42
CA PHE A 78 -5.62 -5.81 -25.68
C PHE A 78 -5.35 -4.61 -24.74
N PRO A 79 -5.35 -3.33 -25.19
CA PRO A 79 -5.20 -2.20 -24.27
C PRO A 79 -6.29 -2.15 -23.19
N VAL A 80 -7.53 -2.50 -23.54
CA VAL A 80 -8.65 -2.56 -22.58
C VAL A 80 -8.42 -3.62 -21.52
N LEU A 81 -7.90 -4.80 -21.89
CA LEU A 81 -7.59 -5.86 -20.94
C LEU A 81 -6.51 -5.42 -19.94
N PHE A 82 -5.40 -4.84 -20.41
CA PHE A 82 -4.33 -4.39 -19.52
C PHE A 82 -4.77 -3.20 -18.66
N SER A 83 -5.47 -2.22 -19.21
CA SER A 83 -5.99 -1.09 -18.44
C SER A 83 -7.02 -1.52 -17.39
N GLY A 84 -7.85 -2.53 -17.69
CA GLY A 84 -8.77 -3.15 -16.73
C GLY A 84 -8.05 -3.81 -15.55
N PHE A 85 -7.00 -4.60 -15.81
CA PHE A 85 -6.16 -5.15 -14.74
C PHE A 85 -5.44 -4.06 -13.93
N SER A 86 -4.95 -3.01 -14.60
CA SER A 86 -4.32 -1.87 -13.94
C SER A 86 -5.28 -1.15 -12.99
N LEU A 87 -6.55 -0.97 -13.38
CA LEU A 87 -7.56 -0.38 -12.51
C LEU A 87 -7.74 -1.16 -11.19
N ALA A 88 -7.78 -2.49 -11.26
CA ALA A 88 -7.84 -3.33 -10.07
C ALA A 88 -6.60 -3.18 -9.19
N LEU A 89 -5.40 -3.12 -9.80
CA LEU A 89 -4.14 -2.91 -9.07
C LEU A 89 -4.04 -1.52 -8.44
N PHE A 90 -4.62 -0.50 -9.08
CA PHE A 90 -4.71 0.84 -8.51
C PHE A 90 -5.50 0.88 -7.20
N LEU A 91 -6.55 0.06 -7.05
CA LEU A 91 -7.30 -0.03 -5.79
C LEU A 91 -6.41 -0.53 -4.65
N PHE A 92 -5.61 -1.58 -4.91
CA PHE A 92 -4.66 -2.10 -3.93
C PHE A 92 -3.53 -1.10 -3.66
N GLU A 93 -3.02 -0.43 -4.69
CA GLU A 93 -1.99 0.61 -4.57
C GLU A 93 -2.48 1.77 -3.68
N TRP A 94 -3.67 2.31 -3.94
CA TRP A 94 -4.29 3.34 -3.09
C TRP A 94 -4.47 2.85 -1.66
N PHE A 95 -4.96 1.63 -1.47
CA PHE A 95 -5.15 1.07 -0.13
C PHE A 95 -3.81 0.98 0.64
N GLY A 96 -2.74 0.48 0.00
CA GLY A 96 -1.42 0.43 0.60
C GLY A 96 -0.83 1.82 0.89
N VAL A 97 -0.96 2.76 -0.05
CA VAL A 97 -0.46 4.13 0.11
C VAL A 97 -1.20 4.84 1.24
N LEU A 98 -2.52 4.72 1.33
CA LEU A 98 -3.31 5.32 2.42
C LEU A 98 -2.93 4.70 3.77
N GLN A 99 -2.75 3.38 3.85
CA GLN A 99 -2.24 2.74 5.08
C GLN A 99 -0.88 3.33 5.50
N PHE A 100 0.03 3.56 4.57
CA PHE A 100 1.32 4.16 4.86
C PHE A 100 1.22 5.64 5.23
N VAL A 101 0.40 6.43 4.55
CA VAL A 101 0.18 7.86 4.83
C VAL A 101 -0.41 8.04 6.24
N PHE A 102 -1.40 7.24 6.60
CA PHE A 102 -2.02 7.29 7.93
C PHE A 102 -1.31 6.45 9.00
N SER A 103 -0.19 5.81 8.66
CA SER A 103 0.60 5.02 9.61
C SER A 103 1.09 5.87 10.78
N LYS A 104 0.97 5.31 11.99
CA LYS A 104 1.55 5.88 13.21
C LYS A 104 3.07 5.64 13.25
N ASP A 105 3.75 6.16 14.28
CA ASP A 105 5.19 5.94 14.48
C ASP A 105 5.54 4.49 14.81
N LYS A 106 4.66 3.81 15.54
CA LYS A 106 4.77 2.39 15.84
C LYS A 106 3.64 1.63 15.14
N LEU A 107 4.00 0.60 14.40
CA LEU A 107 3.07 -0.29 13.69
C LEU A 107 3.08 -1.67 14.34
N THR A 108 1.90 -2.27 14.49
CA THR A 108 1.78 -3.67 14.88
C THR A 108 2.30 -4.57 13.76
N SER A 109 2.74 -5.80 14.10
CA SER A 109 3.23 -6.77 13.10
C SER A 109 2.24 -6.98 11.97
N GLN A 110 0.97 -7.18 12.30
CA GLN A 110 -0.08 -7.42 11.31
C GLN A 110 -0.25 -6.23 10.34
N ASN A 111 -0.33 -5.00 10.86
CA ASN A 111 -0.49 -3.81 10.02
C ASN A 111 0.75 -3.58 9.15
N PHE A 112 1.94 -3.81 9.69
CA PHE A 112 3.19 -3.68 8.93
C PHE A 112 3.28 -4.73 7.82
N GLU A 113 3.01 -6.00 8.11
CA GLU A 113 3.08 -7.09 7.14
C GLU A 113 2.09 -6.90 5.99
N GLN A 114 0.85 -6.51 6.30
CA GLN A 114 -0.16 -6.22 5.29
C GLN A 114 0.27 -5.06 4.40
N MET A 115 0.66 -3.93 4.99
CA MET A 115 1.14 -2.76 4.25
C MET A 115 2.38 -3.09 3.41
N ASN A 116 3.32 -3.87 3.97
CA ASN A 116 4.55 -4.27 3.30
C ASN A 116 4.31 -5.22 2.13
N MET A 117 3.36 -6.14 2.26
CA MET A 117 2.94 -7.02 1.17
C MET A 117 2.34 -6.20 0.02
N ILE A 118 1.39 -5.32 0.32
CA ILE A 118 0.69 -4.53 -0.69
C ILE A 118 1.65 -3.59 -1.41
N LEU A 119 2.41 -2.76 -0.68
CA LEU A 119 3.28 -1.74 -1.28
C LEU A 119 4.52 -2.29 -2.00
N ARG A 120 4.90 -3.55 -1.75
CA ARG A 120 5.98 -4.23 -2.51
C ARG A 120 5.51 -4.91 -3.79
N LEU A 121 4.23 -5.28 -3.85
CA LEU A 121 3.67 -6.11 -4.91
C LEU A 121 2.75 -5.32 -5.82
N ALA A 122 1.71 -4.66 -5.28
CA ALA A 122 0.68 -4.03 -6.07
C ALA A 122 1.21 -2.93 -7.01
N PRO A 123 2.01 -1.94 -6.56
CA PRO A 123 2.50 -0.90 -7.46
C PRO A 123 3.51 -1.46 -8.49
N GLY A 124 4.30 -2.47 -8.11
CA GLY A 124 5.26 -3.13 -9.01
C GLY A 124 4.55 -3.93 -10.10
N ALA A 125 3.50 -4.67 -9.74
CA ALA A 125 2.64 -5.35 -10.71
C ALA A 125 1.92 -4.34 -11.60
N ASN A 126 1.41 -3.24 -11.03
CA ASN A 126 0.71 -2.19 -11.77
C ASN A 126 1.63 -1.56 -12.82
N ALA A 127 2.88 -1.27 -12.45
CA ALA A 127 3.89 -0.73 -13.37
C ALA A 127 4.12 -1.66 -14.58
N VAL A 128 4.23 -2.98 -14.35
CA VAL A 128 4.38 -3.96 -15.44
C VAL A 128 3.15 -3.99 -16.34
N VAL A 129 1.95 -4.03 -15.75
CA VAL A 129 0.70 -4.06 -16.52
C VAL A 129 0.52 -2.79 -17.35
N LEU A 130 0.82 -1.61 -16.79
CA LEU A 130 0.78 -0.33 -17.48
C LEU A 130 1.81 -0.25 -18.61
N LEU A 131 3.00 -0.84 -18.42
CA LEU A 131 3.99 -0.95 -19.49
C LEU A 131 3.47 -1.84 -20.62
N CYS A 132 2.84 -2.98 -20.31
CA CYS A 132 2.18 -3.82 -21.32
C CYS A 132 1.06 -3.06 -22.05
N ALA A 133 0.26 -2.26 -21.34
CA ALA A 133 -0.76 -1.40 -21.94
C ALA A 133 -0.14 -0.40 -22.93
N ALA A 134 0.92 0.32 -22.52
CA ALA A 134 1.63 1.27 -23.36
C ALA A 134 2.23 0.60 -24.62
N ILE A 135 2.91 -0.54 -24.47
CA ILE A 135 3.48 -1.29 -25.59
C ILE A 135 2.37 -1.76 -26.55
N SER A 136 1.26 -2.29 -26.03
CA SER A 136 0.14 -2.72 -26.86
C SER A 136 -0.47 -1.58 -27.67
N CYS A 137 -0.57 -0.38 -27.08
CA CYS A 137 -1.02 0.82 -27.76
C CYS A 137 -0.06 1.22 -28.90
N VAL A 138 1.25 1.22 -28.64
CA VAL A 138 2.27 1.54 -29.66
C VAL A 138 2.21 0.57 -30.83
N ILE A 139 2.10 -0.73 -30.57
CA ILE A 139 1.98 -1.76 -31.62
C ILE A 139 0.75 -1.50 -32.51
N ILE A 140 -0.38 -1.14 -31.90
CA ILE A 140 -1.63 -0.86 -32.64
C ILE A 140 -1.48 0.42 -33.48
N ILE A 141 -0.87 1.48 -32.93
CA ILE A 141 -0.60 2.72 -33.68
C ILE A 141 0.23 2.43 -34.93
N ILE A 142 1.33 1.67 -34.78
CA ILE A 142 2.22 1.33 -35.88
C ILE A 142 1.51 0.47 -36.94
N ARG A 143 0.74 -0.54 -36.51
CA ARG A 143 0.05 -1.46 -37.43
C ARG A 143 -1.08 -0.81 -38.22
N ASN A 144 -1.82 0.11 -37.60
CA ASN A 144 -3.03 0.69 -38.19
C ASN A 144 -2.81 2.10 -38.75
N GLY A 145 -1.60 2.67 -38.64
CA GLY A 145 -1.30 4.01 -39.15
C GLY A 145 -2.12 5.12 -38.48
N LEU A 146 -2.34 5.01 -37.16
CA LEU A 146 -3.19 5.96 -36.43
C LEU A 146 -2.56 7.37 -36.34
N PRO A 147 -3.38 8.44 -36.29
CA PRO A 147 -2.89 9.81 -36.28
C PRO A 147 -2.09 10.14 -35.02
N ALA A 148 -1.13 11.07 -35.14
CA ALA A 148 -0.17 11.42 -34.08
C ALA A 148 -0.80 11.82 -32.73
N GLY A 149 -2.00 12.42 -32.74
CA GLY A 149 -2.74 12.77 -31.52
C GLY A 149 -3.13 11.57 -30.63
N VAL A 150 -3.12 10.36 -31.18
CA VAL A 150 -3.37 9.11 -30.44
C VAL A 150 -2.12 8.63 -29.68
N GLY A 151 -0.94 9.16 -30.02
CA GLY A 151 0.34 8.85 -29.35
C GLY A 151 0.42 9.33 -27.90
N MET A 152 -0.48 10.20 -27.44
CA MET A 152 -0.53 10.64 -26.04
C MET A 152 -0.98 9.53 -25.08
N VAL A 153 -1.82 8.60 -25.53
CA VAL A 153 -2.35 7.49 -24.71
C VAL A 153 -1.24 6.57 -24.19
N PRO A 154 -0.36 6.00 -25.04
CA PRO A 154 0.75 5.18 -24.53
C PRO A 154 1.72 5.96 -23.65
N LEU A 155 1.93 7.26 -23.89
CA LEU A 155 2.77 8.10 -23.04
C LEU A 155 2.17 8.25 -21.63
N PHE A 156 0.86 8.48 -21.53
CA PHE A 156 0.19 8.57 -20.23
C PHE A 156 0.20 7.23 -19.48
N TYR A 157 -0.03 6.09 -20.16
CA TYR A 157 0.14 4.78 -19.52
C TYR A 157 1.60 4.55 -19.05
N PHE A 158 2.58 4.98 -19.84
CA PHE A 158 3.99 4.88 -19.47
C PHE A 158 4.34 5.73 -18.24
N PHE A 159 3.92 7.00 -18.19
CA PHE A 159 4.14 7.85 -17.02
C PHE A 159 3.40 7.37 -15.78
N SER A 160 2.18 6.86 -15.95
CA SER A 160 1.45 6.16 -14.89
C SER A 160 2.26 4.98 -14.34
N GLY A 161 2.83 4.16 -15.23
CA GLY A 161 3.66 3.03 -14.85
C GLY A 161 4.94 3.44 -14.12
N ILE A 162 5.58 4.54 -14.53
CA ILE A 162 6.73 5.12 -13.83
C ILE A 162 6.35 5.52 -12.40
N CYS A 163 5.21 6.17 -12.20
CA CYS A 163 4.75 6.55 -10.86
C CYS A 163 4.59 5.32 -9.94
N SER A 164 3.91 4.28 -10.40
CA SER A 164 3.73 3.04 -9.64
C SER A 164 5.06 2.31 -9.39
N PHE A 165 5.98 2.33 -10.37
CA PHE A 165 7.32 1.77 -10.20
C PHE A 165 8.12 2.51 -9.13
N LEU A 166 8.12 3.84 -9.15
CA LEU A 166 8.81 4.68 -8.17
C LEU A 166 8.28 4.44 -6.75
N ILE A 167 6.98 4.22 -6.57
CA ILE A 167 6.42 3.84 -5.27
C ILE A 167 7.05 2.54 -4.77
N THR A 168 7.12 1.50 -5.61
CA THR A 168 7.74 0.23 -5.23
C THR A 168 9.23 0.39 -4.93
N PHE A 169 9.94 1.13 -5.77
CA PHE A 169 11.37 1.37 -5.63
C PHE A 169 11.69 2.11 -4.32
N PHE A 170 11.03 3.24 -4.07
CA PHE A 170 11.23 4.00 -2.84
C PHE A 170 10.79 3.21 -1.62
N TYR A 171 9.67 2.46 -1.68
CA TYR A 171 9.20 1.68 -0.54
C TYR A 171 10.19 0.59 -0.13
N ARG A 172 10.79 -0.10 -1.11
CA ARG A 172 11.81 -1.12 -0.84
C ARG A 172 13.07 -0.54 -0.21
N ALA A 173 13.38 0.72 -0.48
CA ALA A 173 14.52 1.41 0.09
C ALA A 173 14.29 1.92 1.52
N LEU A 174 13.05 1.94 2.04
CA LEU A 174 12.76 2.47 3.37
C LEU A 174 13.35 1.55 4.46
N PRO A 175 14.24 2.06 5.34
CA PRO A 175 14.76 1.28 6.45
C PRO A 175 13.70 1.16 7.55
N TYR A 176 13.58 -0.04 8.12
CA TYR A 176 12.71 -0.30 9.27
C TYR A 176 13.43 -1.17 10.28
N GLU A 177 12.98 -1.09 11.53
CA GLU A 177 13.46 -1.89 12.64
C GLU A 177 12.31 -2.50 13.43
N LYS A 178 12.62 -3.63 14.08
CA LYS A 178 11.73 -4.26 15.04
C LYS A 178 12.15 -3.81 16.43
N GLN A 179 11.26 -3.14 17.15
CA GLN A 179 11.44 -2.75 18.54
C GLN A 179 10.64 -3.68 19.44
N GLU A 180 11.21 -4.10 20.55
CA GLU A 180 10.48 -4.87 21.55
C GLU A 180 9.48 -3.99 22.30
N ASN A 181 8.39 -4.61 22.72
CA ASN A 181 7.33 -3.91 23.42
C ASN A 181 7.48 -4.12 24.93
N LYS A 182 7.85 -3.04 25.63
CA LYS A 182 8.03 -3.05 27.09
C LYS A 182 6.73 -3.13 27.89
N ALA A 183 5.57 -3.30 27.23
CA ALA A 183 4.30 -3.53 27.92
C ALA A 183 4.36 -4.75 28.85
N TRP A 184 5.22 -5.73 28.53
CA TRP A 184 5.47 -6.91 29.36
C TRP A 184 6.12 -6.61 30.72
N ASP A 185 6.99 -5.60 30.78
CA ASP A 185 7.77 -5.28 31.99
C ASP A 185 7.00 -4.41 32.99
N ASP A 186 5.77 -4.03 32.65
CA ASP A 186 4.91 -3.19 33.48
C ASP A 186 4.33 -4.01 34.65
N LYS A 187 5.06 -4.04 35.77
CA LYS A 187 4.66 -4.71 37.02
C LYS A 187 3.32 -4.23 37.60
N SER A 188 2.76 -3.12 37.10
CA SER A 188 1.45 -2.63 37.53
C SER A 188 0.28 -3.42 36.93
N LYS A 189 0.53 -4.23 35.89
CA LYS A 189 -0.50 -5.02 35.20
C LYS A 189 -0.40 -6.48 35.61
N LYS A 190 -1.53 -7.03 36.07
CA LYS A 190 -1.67 -8.46 36.32
C LYS A 190 -2.19 -9.11 35.04
N PHE A 191 -1.25 -9.58 34.21
CA PHE A 191 -1.59 -10.31 32.99
C PHE A 191 -2.18 -11.67 33.35
N ILE A 192 -3.25 -12.03 32.64
CA ILE A 192 -3.89 -13.34 32.73
C ILE A 192 -3.16 -14.21 31.71
N CYS A 193 -2.42 -15.22 32.15
CA CYS A 193 -1.97 -16.27 31.26
C CYS A 193 -3.21 -17.02 30.74
N MET A 194 -3.42 -17.00 29.43
CA MET A 194 -4.42 -17.86 28.78
C MET A 194 -3.93 -19.29 28.69
#